data_AF-T1L6A6-F1
#
_entry.id   AF-T1L6A6-F1
#
_cell.length_a   1.000
_cell.length_b   1.000
_cell.length_c   1.000
_cell.angle_alpha   90.00
_cell.angle_beta   90.00
_cell.angle_gamma   90.00
#
_symmetry.space_group_name_H-M   'P 1'
#
loop_
_entity.id
_entity.type
_entity.pdbx_description
1 polymer ?
#
loop_
_entity_poly.entity_id
_entity_poly.type
_entity_poly.pdbx_seq_one_letter_code
_entity_poly.pdbx_strand_id
1 'polypeptide(L)'
;MPSINMQQRFVRNEQLKHYPKVSIDSIQSKFQLMISSNSHIYGKCLFVLIMFLFNLYYFRELLYFSLDAIFSFTFESFIRLLYGNGIDMVFYFRYNHKLMKTIDDHWNGLQIDFDYETRKYFWTHKAKCRRLINVVSIFYLIITCFYPISLYNTQQRIKLVQHIIYYFCLLVCFPLYQYKRFCHCCIYVDLILLAQTAVQFNLIKLQKLLNETRKDEKSLNINVIENARNKYLLSCRLIDKMNDIMSPCLFFIFTNFAVNAGHLFYNLLYTKEDEAGKLITNFQLSCSLTLVLLYTHLSLKIHEKSLESLATVYKLSLKTNSIRLLNEISLFLNHNEIGFTFGGMFMLTTSSLSTLFSIIVTIVFALPTFAR
;
A
#
# COMPACT_ATOMS: atom_id res chain seq x y z
N MET A 1 45.18 -7.58 11.71
CA MET A 1 44.94 -8.22 10.40
C MET A 1 43.44 -8.52 10.21
N PRO A 2 42.66 -7.65 9.55
CA PRO A 2 41.29 -7.94 9.14
C PRO A 2 41.18 -7.81 7.61
N SER A 3 41.36 -8.88 6.84
CA SER A 3 41.16 -8.80 5.38
C SER A 3 40.65 -10.09 4.73
N ILE A 4 40.90 -11.25 5.34
CA ILE A 4 40.62 -12.53 4.68
C ILE A 4 39.14 -12.96 4.81
N ASN A 5 38.47 -12.64 5.93
CA ASN A 5 37.07 -13.02 6.15
C ASN A 5 36.03 -12.15 5.41
N MET A 6 36.37 -10.91 5.04
CA MET A 6 35.49 -10.09 4.20
C MET A 6 35.52 -10.59 2.75
N GLN A 7 36.70 -10.88 2.21
CA GLN A 7 36.84 -11.37 0.85
C GLN A 7 36.15 -12.72 0.64
N GLN A 8 36.24 -13.66 1.59
CA GLN A 8 35.53 -14.94 1.48
C GLN A 8 33.99 -14.82 1.52
N ARG A 9 33.43 -13.82 2.23
CA ARG A 9 31.98 -13.52 2.17
C ARG A 9 31.57 -12.85 0.86
N PHE A 10 32.43 -12.01 0.28
CA PHE A 10 32.17 -11.39 -1.03
C PHE A 10 32.22 -12.41 -2.18
N VAL A 11 33.22 -13.29 -2.20
CA VAL A 11 33.37 -14.32 -3.25
C VAL A 11 32.21 -15.32 -3.25
N ARG A 12 31.65 -15.66 -2.08
CA ARG A 12 30.48 -16.56 -2.00
C ARG A 12 29.16 -15.89 -2.43
N ASN A 13 29.08 -14.55 -2.35
CA ASN A 13 27.91 -13.76 -2.76
C ASN A 13 27.88 -13.50 -4.28
N GLU A 14 29.03 -13.48 -4.96
CA GLU A 14 29.09 -13.28 -6.42
C GLU A 14 28.48 -14.45 -7.21
N GLN A 15 28.44 -15.65 -6.62
CA GLN A 15 27.83 -16.84 -7.20
C GLN A 15 26.31 -16.96 -6.96
N LEU A 16 25.69 -16.03 -6.21
CA LEU A 16 24.27 -16.06 -5.82
C LEU A 16 23.39 -15.00 -6.56
N LYS A 17 23.77 -14.61 -7.79
CA LYS A 17 23.15 -13.53 -8.58
C LYS A 17 21.74 -13.83 -9.16
N HIS A 18 20.85 -14.48 -8.42
CA HIS A 18 19.45 -14.66 -8.89
C HIS A 18 18.53 -13.47 -8.57
N TYR A 19 18.88 -12.64 -7.58
CA TYR A 19 18.03 -11.52 -7.14
C TYR A 19 18.75 -10.16 -7.28
N PRO A 20 18.13 -9.17 -7.98
CA PRO A 20 18.70 -7.84 -8.14
C PRO A 20 18.81 -7.06 -6.82
N LYS A 21 19.52 -5.92 -6.85
CA LYS A 21 19.48 -4.93 -5.76
C LYS A 21 18.02 -4.54 -5.49
N VAL A 22 17.65 -4.37 -4.21
CA VAL A 22 16.30 -3.92 -3.86
C VAL A 22 16.14 -2.48 -4.34
N SER A 23 15.06 -2.23 -5.08
CA SER A 23 14.71 -0.91 -5.55
C SER A 23 13.20 -0.78 -5.75
N ILE A 24 12.69 0.40 -5.43
CA ILE A 24 11.32 0.83 -5.72
C ILE A 24 11.27 1.76 -6.94
N ASP A 25 12.42 2.04 -7.57
CA ASP A 25 12.54 2.77 -8.83
C ASP A 25 12.03 1.93 -10.00
N SER A 26 10.71 1.92 -10.16
CA SER A 26 9.99 1.22 -11.22
C SER A 26 9.37 2.20 -12.21
N ILE A 27 8.94 1.72 -13.37
CA ILE A 27 8.27 2.55 -14.39
C ILE A 27 7.08 3.32 -13.77
N GLN A 28 6.31 2.65 -12.90
CA GLN A 28 5.20 3.25 -12.17
C GLN A 28 5.65 4.41 -11.27
N SER A 29 6.75 4.22 -10.53
CA SER A 29 7.35 5.26 -9.69
C SER A 29 7.85 6.44 -10.54
N LYS A 30 8.58 6.17 -11.64
CA LYS A 30 9.09 7.21 -12.55
C LYS A 30 7.97 8.04 -13.16
N PHE A 31 6.89 7.39 -13.60
CA PHE A 31 5.71 8.09 -14.12
C PHE A 31 5.11 9.01 -13.05
N GLN A 32 4.93 8.52 -11.82
CA GLN A 32 4.38 9.34 -10.74
C GLN A 32 5.29 10.50 -10.35
N LEU A 33 6.61 10.29 -10.33
CA LEU A 33 7.59 11.34 -10.04
C LEU A 33 7.60 12.42 -11.13
N MET A 34 7.44 12.04 -12.40
CA MET A 34 7.34 12.97 -13.54
C MET A 34 6.17 13.95 -13.38
N ILE A 35 5.07 13.52 -12.77
CA ILE A 35 3.88 14.36 -12.53
C ILE A 35 3.77 14.87 -11.09
N SER A 36 4.83 14.77 -10.28
CA SER A 36 4.80 15.18 -8.87
C SER A 36 4.85 16.71 -8.68
N SER A 37 4.52 17.18 -7.48
CA SER A 37 4.56 18.61 -7.10
C SER A 37 5.94 19.28 -7.26
N ASN A 38 7.03 18.51 -7.20
CA ASN A 38 8.39 19.01 -7.38
C ASN A 38 8.93 18.78 -8.79
N SER A 39 8.10 18.35 -9.73
CA SER A 39 8.47 18.19 -11.13
C SER A 39 8.60 19.55 -11.85
N HIS A 40 9.13 19.52 -13.07
CA HIS A 40 9.16 20.68 -13.97
C HIS A 40 7.74 21.14 -14.36
N ILE A 41 7.63 22.35 -14.92
CA ILE A 41 6.34 22.96 -15.28
C ILE A 41 5.47 22.05 -16.15
N TYR A 42 6.08 21.33 -17.11
CA TYR A 42 5.39 20.37 -17.98
C TYR A 42 4.75 19.21 -17.20
N GLY A 43 5.44 18.69 -16.17
CA GLY A 43 4.91 17.63 -15.31
C GLY A 43 3.71 18.09 -14.49
N LYS A 44 3.74 19.33 -13.99
CA LYS A 44 2.62 19.95 -13.27
C LYS A 44 1.42 20.19 -14.19
N CYS A 45 1.65 20.70 -15.41
CA CYS A 45 0.60 20.84 -16.41
C CYS A 45 -0.01 19.49 -16.80
N LEU A 46 0.82 18.45 -16.96
CA LEU A 46 0.36 17.10 -17.22
C LEU A 46 -0.50 16.55 -16.08
N PHE A 47 -0.11 16.80 -14.82
CA PHE A 47 -0.94 16.45 -13.66
C PHE A 47 -2.31 17.12 -13.71
N VAL A 48 -2.35 18.44 -13.96
CA VAL A 48 -3.61 19.19 -14.06
C VAL A 48 -4.48 18.64 -15.18
N LEU A 49 -3.91 18.32 -16.34
CA LEU A 49 -4.62 17.71 -17.46
C LEU A 49 -5.20 16.33 -17.08
N ILE A 50 -4.41 15.49 -16.43
CA ILE A 50 -4.86 14.16 -15.96
C ILE A 50 -6.01 14.32 -14.96
N MET A 51 -5.87 15.22 -13.98
CA MET A 51 -6.92 15.50 -13.00
C MET A 51 -8.19 16.02 -13.67
N PHE A 52 -8.06 16.89 -14.67
CA PHE A 52 -9.19 17.40 -15.44
C PHE A 52 -9.91 16.26 -16.18
N LEU A 53 -9.19 15.40 -16.90
CA LEU A 53 -9.76 14.24 -17.59
C LEU A 53 -10.45 13.25 -16.63
N PHE A 54 -9.90 13.09 -15.42
CA PHE A 54 -10.51 12.23 -14.40
C PHE A 54 -11.81 12.81 -13.87
N ASN A 55 -11.79 14.10 -13.54
CA ASN A 55 -12.98 14.78 -13.08
C ASN A 55 -14.05 14.81 -14.18
N LEU A 56 -13.69 14.95 -15.46
CA LEU A 56 -14.64 14.78 -16.57
C LEU A 56 -15.29 13.39 -16.59
N TYR A 57 -14.53 12.32 -16.30
CA TYR A 57 -15.09 10.97 -16.21
C TYR A 57 -16.08 10.83 -15.04
N TYR A 58 -15.75 11.36 -13.85
CA TYR A 58 -16.65 11.32 -12.69
C TYR A 58 -17.87 12.24 -12.85
N PHE A 59 -17.68 13.41 -13.46
CA PHE A 59 -18.76 14.36 -13.73
C PHE A 59 -19.61 13.98 -14.94
N ARG A 60 -19.24 12.92 -15.69
CA ARG A 60 -20.10 12.37 -16.74
C ARG A 60 -21.51 12.09 -16.22
N GLU A 61 -21.65 11.56 -15.00
CA GLU A 61 -22.97 11.33 -14.42
C GLU A 61 -23.71 12.62 -14.13
N LEU A 62 -23.03 13.68 -13.65
CA LEU A 62 -23.60 15.02 -13.46
C LEU A 62 -24.07 15.67 -14.77
N LEU A 63 -23.38 15.40 -15.90
CA LEU A 63 -23.80 15.92 -17.21
C LEU A 63 -25.13 15.36 -17.70
N TYR A 64 -25.64 14.29 -17.08
CA TYR A 64 -26.94 13.68 -17.40
C TYR A 64 -28.03 13.98 -16.36
N PHE A 65 -27.71 14.66 -15.26
CA PHE A 65 -28.71 15.14 -14.29
C PHE A 65 -29.28 16.51 -14.73
N SER A 66 -30.60 16.69 -14.64
CA SER A 66 -31.20 18.02 -14.77
C SER A 66 -30.78 18.90 -13.60
N LEU A 67 -30.70 20.22 -13.81
CA LEU A 67 -30.35 21.18 -12.75
C LEU A 67 -31.28 21.09 -11.51
N ASP A 68 -32.51 20.59 -11.68
CA ASP A 68 -33.46 20.33 -10.58
C ASP A 68 -33.10 19.12 -9.71
N ALA A 69 -32.18 18.26 -10.17
CA ALA A 69 -31.70 17.07 -9.47
C ALA A 69 -30.34 17.27 -8.77
N ILE A 70 -29.83 18.50 -8.66
CA ILE A 70 -28.59 18.80 -7.91
C ILE A 70 -28.67 18.28 -6.46
N PHE A 71 -29.87 18.24 -5.88
CA PHE A 71 -30.11 17.68 -4.54
C PHE A 71 -30.15 16.15 -4.47
N SER A 72 -30.11 15.44 -5.61
CA SER A 72 -30.05 13.97 -5.67
C SER A 72 -28.64 13.44 -5.93
N PHE A 73 -27.60 14.24 -5.67
CA PHE A 73 -26.23 13.73 -5.70
C PHE A 73 -26.07 12.67 -4.61
N THR A 74 -25.91 11.41 -5.01
CA THR A 74 -25.79 10.30 -4.07
C THR A 74 -24.49 10.46 -3.26
N PHE A 75 -24.58 10.28 -1.95
CA PHE A 75 -23.45 10.32 -1.03
C PHE A 75 -22.29 9.42 -1.48
N GLU A 76 -22.61 8.32 -2.17
CA GLU A 76 -21.64 7.43 -2.81
C GLU A 76 -20.80 8.12 -3.89
N SER A 77 -21.42 8.84 -4.82
CA SER A 77 -20.71 9.56 -5.88
C SER A 77 -19.80 10.65 -5.32
N PHE A 78 -20.22 11.30 -4.22
CA PHE A 78 -19.37 12.23 -3.47
C PHE A 78 -18.13 11.54 -2.93
N ILE A 79 -18.29 10.40 -2.25
CA ILE A 79 -17.17 9.68 -1.65
C ILE A 79 -16.24 9.11 -2.72
N ARG A 80 -16.76 8.58 -3.83
CA ARG A 80 -15.93 8.09 -4.94
C ARG A 80 -15.07 9.21 -5.52
N LEU A 81 -15.62 10.41 -5.68
CA LEU A 81 -14.89 11.60 -6.14
C LEU A 81 -13.84 12.05 -5.11
N LEU A 82 -14.23 12.10 -3.83
CA LEU A 82 -13.33 12.48 -2.73
C LEU A 82 -12.18 11.48 -2.56
N TYR A 83 -12.45 10.18 -2.70
CA TYR A 83 -11.46 9.12 -2.69
C TYR A 83 -10.48 9.24 -3.86
N GLY A 84 -11.00 9.33 -5.09
CA GLY A 84 -10.19 9.41 -6.30
C GLY A 84 -9.28 10.64 -6.30
N ASN A 85 -9.87 11.82 -6.06
CA ASN A 85 -9.10 13.07 -5.99
C ASN A 85 -8.18 13.12 -4.76
N GLY A 86 -8.62 12.59 -3.62
CA GLY A 86 -7.85 12.57 -2.37
C GLY A 86 -6.55 11.79 -2.50
N ILE A 87 -6.61 10.55 -3.01
CA ILE A 87 -5.42 9.73 -3.26
C ILE A 87 -4.50 10.43 -4.27
N ASP A 88 -5.05 10.95 -5.36
CA ASP A 88 -4.27 11.62 -6.38
C ASP A 88 -3.51 12.84 -5.83
N MET A 89 -4.16 13.63 -4.98
CA MET A 89 -3.53 14.77 -4.32
C MET A 89 -2.46 14.34 -3.32
N VAL A 90 -2.70 13.28 -2.55
CA VAL A 90 -1.68 12.71 -1.64
C VAL A 90 -0.44 12.31 -2.43
N PHE A 91 -0.59 11.56 -3.51
CA PHE A 91 0.54 11.15 -4.35
C PHE A 91 1.22 12.33 -5.04
N TYR A 92 0.47 13.33 -5.50
CA TYR A 92 1.04 14.54 -6.10
C TYR A 92 1.94 15.34 -5.13
N PHE A 93 1.44 15.60 -3.92
CA PHE A 93 2.16 16.42 -2.94
C PHE A 93 3.23 15.65 -2.18
N ARG A 94 2.95 14.40 -1.79
CA ARG A 94 3.82 13.61 -0.91
C ARG A 94 4.80 12.71 -1.68
N TYR A 95 4.38 12.08 -2.78
CA TYR A 95 5.26 11.22 -3.59
C TYR A 95 6.10 12.04 -4.57
N ASN A 96 7.20 12.61 -4.10
CA ASN A 96 8.09 13.44 -4.90
C ASN A 96 9.56 13.00 -4.80
N HIS A 97 10.42 13.61 -5.61
CA HIS A 97 11.85 13.29 -5.66
C HIS A 97 12.57 13.44 -4.31
N LYS A 98 12.13 14.36 -3.45
CA LYS A 98 12.71 14.56 -2.10
C LYS A 98 12.36 13.39 -1.19
N LEU A 99 11.10 12.93 -1.21
CA LEU A 99 10.70 11.72 -0.49
C LEU A 99 11.51 10.52 -0.97
N MET A 100 11.57 10.30 -2.29
CA MET A 100 12.26 9.16 -2.88
C MET A 100 13.75 9.14 -2.50
N LYS A 101 14.45 10.27 -2.63
CA LYS A 101 15.85 10.39 -2.19
C LYS A 101 16.01 10.05 -0.71
N THR A 102 15.11 10.56 0.14
CA THR A 102 15.17 10.30 1.58
C THR A 102 14.96 8.80 1.89
N ILE A 103 14.05 8.13 1.18
CA ILE A 103 13.84 6.68 1.31
C ILE A 103 15.08 5.91 0.90
N ASP A 104 15.69 6.27 -0.24
CA ASP A 104 16.92 5.65 -0.73
C ASP A 104 18.09 5.85 0.24
N ASP A 105 18.24 7.05 0.81
CA ASP A 105 19.29 7.36 1.78
C ASP A 105 19.16 6.50 3.05
N HIS A 106 17.95 6.41 3.61
CA HIS A 106 17.68 5.53 4.76
C HIS A 106 17.87 4.05 4.44
N TRP A 107 17.43 3.60 3.26
CA TRP A 107 17.60 2.22 2.80
C TRP A 107 19.08 1.86 2.63
N ASN A 108 19.85 2.70 1.95
CA ASN A 108 21.29 2.50 1.77
C ASN A 108 22.02 2.53 3.12
N GLY A 109 21.57 3.36 4.07
CA GLY A 109 22.10 3.40 5.45
C GLY A 109 21.97 2.08 6.21
N LEU A 110 20.96 1.25 5.91
CA LEU A 110 20.81 -0.08 6.52
C LEU A 110 21.94 -1.05 6.07
N GLN A 111 22.53 -0.81 4.89
CA GLN A 111 23.55 -1.64 4.26
C GLN A 111 23.13 -3.11 4.10
N ILE A 112 21.84 -3.36 3.91
CA ILE A 112 21.24 -4.72 3.84
C ILE A 112 21.16 -5.26 2.42
N ASP A 113 21.44 -4.43 1.43
CA ASP A 113 21.44 -4.86 0.04
C ASP A 113 22.44 -5.98 -0.22
N PHE A 114 23.47 -6.21 0.58
CA PHE A 114 24.40 -7.34 0.34
C PHE A 114 23.88 -8.70 0.85
N ASP A 115 22.74 -8.72 1.54
CA ASP A 115 22.18 -9.92 2.16
C ASP A 115 21.22 -10.66 1.21
N TYR A 116 21.59 -11.90 0.83
CA TYR A 116 20.84 -12.70 -0.14
C TYR A 116 19.42 -13.04 0.33
N GLU A 117 19.24 -13.41 1.61
CA GLU A 117 17.92 -13.75 2.17
C GLU A 117 16.98 -12.55 2.08
N THR A 118 17.50 -11.36 2.35
CA THR A 118 16.77 -10.09 2.26
C THR A 118 16.34 -9.77 0.82
N ARG A 119 17.25 -9.88 -0.15
CA ARG A 119 16.91 -9.69 -1.58
C ARG A 119 15.88 -10.71 -2.06
N LYS A 120 16.08 -11.99 -1.74
CA LYS A 120 15.15 -13.08 -2.07
C LYS A 120 13.76 -12.79 -1.48
N TYR A 121 13.70 -12.35 -0.22
CA TYR A 121 12.45 -11.99 0.44
C TYR A 121 11.71 -10.89 -0.34
N PHE A 122 12.36 -9.76 -0.59
CA PHE A 122 11.75 -8.63 -1.30
C PHE A 122 11.22 -9.02 -2.68
N TRP A 123 12.07 -9.61 -3.53
CA TRP A 123 11.69 -9.91 -4.92
C TRP A 123 10.64 -11.00 -5.04
N THR A 124 10.67 -12.01 -4.16
CA THR A 124 9.64 -13.07 -4.15
C THR A 124 8.27 -12.49 -3.82
N HIS A 125 8.19 -11.62 -2.81
CA HIS A 125 6.93 -11.01 -2.40
C HIS A 125 6.47 -9.96 -3.43
N LYS A 126 7.40 -9.16 -3.97
CA LYS A 126 7.12 -8.19 -5.04
C LYS A 126 6.54 -8.86 -6.27
N ALA A 127 7.14 -9.96 -6.73
CA ALA A 127 6.64 -10.71 -7.87
C ALA A 127 5.24 -11.28 -7.63
N LYS A 128 4.99 -11.88 -6.45
CA LYS A 128 3.66 -12.41 -6.09
C LYS A 128 2.60 -11.31 -6.07
N CYS A 129 2.87 -10.20 -5.37
CA CYS A 129 1.92 -9.09 -5.27
C CYS A 129 1.69 -8.40 -6.62
N ARG A 130 2.74 -8.17 -7.43
CA ARG A 130 2.59 -7.57 -8.77
C ARG A 130 1.78 -8.46 -9.71
N ARG A 131 1.95 -9.78 -9.67
CA ARG A 131 1.11 -10.71 -10.45
C ARG A 131 -0.36 -10.55 -10.08
N LEU A 132 -0.68 -10.52 -8.78
CA LEU A 132 -2.05 -10.32 -8.32
C LEU A 132 -2.63 -8.97 -8.76
N ILE A 133 -1.88 -7.86 -8.60
CA ILE A 133 -2.30 -6.53 -9.04
C ILE A 133 -2.56 -6.51 -10.55
N ASN A 134 -1.67 -7.09 -11.35
CA ASN A 134 -1.83 -7.17 -12.80
C ASN A 134 -3.11 -7.92 -13.18
N VAL A 135 -3.31 -9.10 -12.60
CA VAL A 135 -4.50 -9.94 -12.85
C VAL A 135 -5.77 -9.17 -12.50
N VAL A 136 -5.85 -8.60 -11.30
CA VAL A 136 -7.03 -7.84 -10.86
C VAL A 136 -7.26 -6.61 -11.75
N SER A 137 -6.21 -5.90 -12.14
CA SER A 137 -6.33 -4.69 -12.97
C SER A 137 -6.82 -5.02 -14.38
N ILE A 138 -6.31 -6.10 -14.98
CA ILE A 138 -6.73 -6.56 -16.31
C ILE A 138 -8.20 -6.99 -16.27
N PHE A 139 -8.60 -7.82 -15.30
CA PHE A 139 -9.99 -8.25 -15.17
C PHE A 139 -10.93 -7.07 -14.94
N TYR A 140 -10.55 -6.12 -14.09
CA TYR A 140 -11.33 -4.91 -13.85
C TYR A 140 -11.50 -4.10 -15.14
N LEU A 141 -10.45 -3.94 -15.93
CA LEU A 141 -10.49 -3.22 -17.21
C LEU A 141 -11.42 -3.91 -18.21
N ILE A 142 -11.26 -5.23 -18.39
CA ILE A 142 -12.10 -6.01 -19.32
C ILE A 142 -13.58 -5.84 -18.94
N ILE A 143 -13.94 -6.12 -17.69
CA ILE A 143 -15.36 -6.10 -17.30
C ILE A 143 -15.96 -4.70 -17.42
N THR A 144 -15.20 -3.66 -17.05
CA THR A 144 -15.70 -2.28 -17.12
C THR A 144 -15.80 -1.76 -18.56
N CYS A 145 -14.96 -2.23 -19.48
CA CYS A 145 -15.04 -1.82 -20.89
C CYS A 145 -16.09 -2.61 -21.68
N PHE A 146 -16.22 -3.93 -21.46
CA PHE A 146 -17.05 -4.79 -22.30
C PHE A 146 -18.54 -4.75 -21.93
N TYR A 147 -18.88 -4.60 -20.65
CA TYR A 147 -20.29 -4.59 -20.21
C TYR A 147 -21.11 -3.38 -20.70
N PRO A 148 -20.59 -2.14 -20.65
CA PRO A 148 -21.37 -1.00 -21.09
C PRO A 148 -21.53 -0.98 -22.62
N ILE A 149 -20.58 -1.56 -23.36
CA ILE A 149 -20.68 -1.73 -24.82
C ILE A 149 -21.82 -2.70 -25.18
N SER A 150 -22.01 -3.78 -24.42
CA SER A 150 -23.10 -4.72 -24.68
C SER A 150 -24.49 -4.14 -24.39
N LEU A 151 -24.62 -3.30 -23.36
CA LEU A 151 -25.89 -2.63 -23.03
C LEU A 151 -26.20 -1.44 -23.95
N TYR A 152 -25.19 -0.69 -24.38
CA TYR A 152 -25.41 0.45 -25.29
C TYR A 152 -25.74 0.01 -26.72
N ASN A 153 -25.25 -1.15 -27.17
CA ASN A 153 -25.61 -1.71 -28.47
C ASN A 153 -27.08 -2.16 -28.56
N THR A 154 -27.74 -2.38 -27.41
CA THR A 154 -29.16 -2.78 -27.36
C THR A 154 -30.13 -1.61 -27.16
N GLN A 155 -29.67 -0.46 -26.64
CA GLN A 155 -30.50 0.74 -26.41
C GLN A 155 -30.31 1.82 -27.50
N GLN A 156 -31.12 1.75 -28.56
CA GLN A 156 -31.07 2.64 -29.74
C GLN A 156 -31.56 4.10 -29.54
N ARG A 157 -31.53 4.69 -28.33
CA ARG A 157 -32.25 5.96 -28.04
C ARG A 157 -31.44 7.10 -27.40
N ILE A 158 -30.16 7.24 -27.74
CA ILE A 158 -29.32 8.33 -27.18
C ILE A 158 -28.87 9.28 -28.30
N LYS A 159 -28.77 10.59 -28.02
CA LYS A 159 -28.40 11.62 -29.01
C LYS A 159 -26.93 11.46 -29.43
N LEU A 160 -26.59 11.73 -30.71
CA LEU A 160 -25.24 11.58 -31.29
C LEU A 160 -24.12 12.20 -30.43
N VAL A 161 -24.32 13.42 -29.90
CA VAL A 161 -23.33 14.13 -29.07
C VAL A 161 -23.06 13.38 -27.75
N GLN A 162 -24.09 12.79 -27.15
CA GLN A 162 -23.95 12.00 -25.93
C GLN A 162 -23.19 10.69 -26.20
N HIS A 163 -23.30 10.11 -27.40
CA HIS A 163 -22.47 8.98 -27.81
C HIS A 163 -20.98 9.35 -27.90
N ILE A 164 -20.64 10.48 -28.52
CA ILE A 164 -19.24 10.90 -28.68
C ILE A 164 -18.58 11.14 -27.32
N ILE A 165 -19.25 11.87 -26.42
CA ILE A 165 -18.73 12.14 -25.06
C ILE A 165 -18.55 10.83 -24.29
N TYR A 166 -19.53 9.94 -24.39
CA TYR A 166 -19.49 8.64 -23.72
C TYR A 166 -18.30 7.77 -24.18
N TYR A 167 -18.10 7.64 -25.50
CA TYR A 167 -16.97 6.89 -26.05
C TYR A 167 -15.64 7.56 -25.72
N PHE A 168 -15.55 8.89 -25.71
CA PHE A 168 -14.35 9.60 -25.27
C PHE A 168 -14.02 9.29 -23.80
N CYS A 169 -15.02 9.36 -22.91
CA CYS A 169 -14.84 9.00 -21.51
C CYS A 169 -14.42 7.53 -21.33
N LEU A 170 -15.01 6.60 -22.09
CA LEU A 170 -14.73 5.17 -21.99
C LEU A 170 -13.39 4.75 -22.60
N LEU A 171 -13.02 5.30 -23.76
CA LEU A 171 -11.82 4.87 -24.52
C LEU A 171 -10.57 5.69 -24.18
N VAL A 172 -10.72 6.93 -23.69
CA VAL A 172 -9.60 7.82 -23.39
C VAL A 172 -9.47 8.05 -21.88
N CYS A 173 -10.51 8.57 -21.24
CA CYS A 173 -10.41 8.96 -19.82
C CYS A 173 -10.26 7.74 -18.90
N PHE A 174 -11.06 6.69 -19.12
CA PHE A 174 -11.04 5.50 -18.28
C PHE A 174 -9.71 4.71 -18.31
N PRO A 175 -9.08 4.43 -19.47
CA PRO A 175 -7.77 3.78 -19.50
C PRO A 175 -6.67 4.60 -18.83
N LEU A 176 -6.68 5.93 -18.99
CA LEU A 176 -5.75 6.83 -18.28
C LEU A 176 -5.94 6.74 -16.76
N TYR A 177 -7.20 6.72 -16.31
CA TYR A 177 -7.54 6.50 -14.90
C TYR A 177 -7.03 5.15 -14.39
N GLN A 178 -7.27 4.08 -15.13
CA GLN A 178 -6.80 2.75 -14.76
C GLN A 178 -5.28 2.66 -14.70
N TYR A 179 -4.57 3.28 -15.65
CA TYR A 179 -3.12 3.29 -15.65
C TYR A 179 -2.55 4.02 -14.42
N LYS A 180 -3.10 5.19 -14.06
CA LYS A 180 -2.66 5.91 -12.85
C LYS A 180 -2.98 5.13 -11.58
N ARG A 181 -4.20 4.56 -11.48
CA ARG A 181 -4.58 3.69 -10.35
C ARG A 181 -3.62 2.51 -10.22
N PHE A 182 -3.28 1.86 -11.33
CA PHE A 182 -2.29 0.78 -11.37
C PHE A 182 -0.91 1.23 -10.88
N CYS A 183 -0.46 2.43 -11.27
CA CYS A 183 0.79 3.01 -10.78
C CYS A 183 0.76 3.21 -9.25
N HIS A 184 -0.33 3.80 -8.73
CA HIS A 184 -0.51 3.98 -7.29
C HIS A 184 -0.48 2.65 -6.53
N CYS A 185 -1.23 1.64 -7.01
CA CYS A 185 -1.24 0.30 -6.44
C CYS A 185 0.17 -0.33 -6.36
N CYS A 186 0.96 -0.19 -7.43
CA CYS A 186 2.31 -0.71 -7.49
C CYS A 186 3.26 0.03 -6.54
N ILE A 187 3.22 1.37 -6.51
CA ILE A 187 4.05 2.17 -5.60
C ILE A 187 3.71 1.83 -4.14
N TYR A 188 2.42 1.77 -3.83
CA TYR A 188 1.93 1.48 -2.49
C TYR A 188 2.44 0.13 -1.97
N VAL A 189 2.33 -0.93 -2.78
CA VAL A 189 2.87 -2.25 -2.41
C VAL A 189 4.39 -2.27 -2.34
N ASP A 190 5.08 -1.61 -3.27
CA ASP A 190 6.54 -1.55 -3.27
C ASP A 190 7.07 -0.88 -1.98
N LEU A 191 6.40 0.18 -1.49
CA LEU A 191 6.73 0.82 -0.20
C LEU A 191 6.48 -0.11 1.00
N ILE A 192 5.34 -0.79 1.06
CA ILE A 192 5.04 -1.75 2.14
C ILE A 192 6.09 -2.88 2.16
N LEU A 193 6.43 -3.42 1.00
CA LEU A 193 7.40 -4.51 0.90
C LEU A 193 8.80 -4.05 1.30
N LEU A 194 9.18 -2.82 0.98
CA LEU A 194 10.46 -2.24 1.40
C LEU A 194 10.52 -2.14 2.94
N ALA A 195 9.47 -1.61 3.57
CA ALA A 195 9.32 -1.55 5.03
C ALA A 195 9.36 -2.94 5.68
N GLN A 196 8.57 -3.89 5.18
CA GLN A 196 8.57 -5.27 5.68
C GLN A 196 9.94 -5.93 5.58
N THR A 197 10.68 -5.64 4.51
CA THR A 197 12.01 -6.22 4.28
C THR A 197 13.02 -5.66 5.26
N ALA A 198 12.98 -4.37 5.56
CA ALA A 198 13.84 -3.75 6.58
C ALA A 198 13.62 -4.38 7.97
N VAL A 199 12.36 -4.53 8.40
CA VAL A 199 12.03 -5.16 9.69
C VAL A 199 12.40 -6.65 9.69
N GLN A 200 12.10 -7.37 8.61
CA GLN A 200 12.45 -8.80 8.48
C GLN A 200 13.96 -9.04 8.60
N PHE A 201 14.78 -8.15 8.04
CA PHE A 201 16.22 -8.24 8.17
C PHE A 201 16.66 -8.22 9.65
N ASN A 202 16.14 -7.26 10.43
CA ASN A 202 16.47 -7.15 11.85
C ASN A 202 16.04 -8.40 12.61
N LEU A 203 14.82 -8.88 12.36
CA LEU A 203 14.30 -10.11 12.97
C LEU A 203 15.21 -11.32 12.69
N ILE A 204 15.61 -11.52 11.43
CA ILE A 204 16.49 -12.64 11.05
C ILE A 204 17.84 -12.55 11.77
N LYS A 205 18.45 -11.35 11.84
CA LYS A 205 19.73 -11.17 12.54
C LYS A 205 19.60 -11.43 14.04
N LEU A 206 18.53 -10.94 14.67
CA LEU A 206 18.25 -11.16 16.09
C LEU A 206 17.99 -12.65 16.40
N GLN A 207 17.23 -13.35 15.57
CA GLN A 207 16.98 -14.79 15.73
C GLN A 207 18.27 -15.61 15.55
N LYS A 208 19.11 -15.26 14.57
CA LYS A 208 20.43 -15.89 14.40
C LYS A 208 21.29 -15.69 15.65
N LEU A 209 21.32 -14.48 16.18
CA LEU A 209 22.06 -14.18 17.42
C LEU A 209 21.51 -14.93 18.64
N LEU A 210 20.18 -15.00 18.81
CA LEU A 210 19.55 -15.81 19.86
C LEU A 210 19.91 -17.29 19.76
N ASN A 211 19.94 -17.85 18.55
CA ASN A 211 20.32 -19.24 18.34
C ASN A 211 21.80 -19.49 18.60
N GLU A 212 22.68 -18.54 18.26
CA GLU A 212 24.12 -18.64 18.57
C GLU A 212 24.38 -18.61 20.08
N THR A 213 23.69 -17.75 20.83
CA THR A 213 23.79 -17.71 22.31
C THR A 213 23.26 -18.96 23.02
N ARG A 214 22.54 -19.84 22.31
CA ARG A 214 22.07 -21.13 22.85
C ARG A 214 23.06 -22.27 22.64
N LYS A 215 23.96 -22.15 21.65
CA LYS A 215 24.81 -23.27 21.20
C LYS A 215 26.14 -23.36 21.95
N ASP A 216 26.65 -22.24 22.43
CA ASP A 216 27.87 -22.16 23.22
C ASP A 216 27.62 -21.20 24.40
N GLU A 217 28.32 -21.34 25.53
CA GLU A 217 28.42 -20.34 26.62
C GLU A 217 29.09 -19.02 26.16
N LYS A 218 28.95 -18.65 24.88
CA LYS A 218 29.44 -17.41 24.31
C LYS A 218 28.60 -16.26 24.86
N SER A 219 29.26 -15.42 25.63
CA SER A 219 28.71 -14.14 26.08
C SER A 219 28.26 -13.30 24.87
N LEU A 220 27.09 -12.67 25.01
CA LEU A 220 26.57 -11.72 24.05
C LEU A 220 27.60 -10.62 23.75
N ASN A 221 27.81 -10.31 22.47
CA ASN A 221 28.71 -9.22 22.08
C ASN A 221 27.93 -7.90 22.00
N ILE A 222 28.35 -6.91 22.80
CA ILE A 222 27.71 -5.60 22.87
C ILE A 222 27.69 -4.88 21.52
N ASN A 223 28.77 -4.94 20.74
CA ASN A 223 28.85 -4.28 19.44
C ASN A 223 27.81 -4.84 18.46
N VAL A 224 27.42 -6.12 18.63
CA VAL A 224 26.41 -6.74 17.77
C VAL A 224 25.00 -6.27 18.18
N ILE A 225 24.74 -6.10 19.47
CA ILE A 225 23.49 -5.53 19.98
C ILE A 225 23.36 -4.05 19.61
N GLU A 226 24.41 -3.26 19.79
CA GLU A 226 24.44 -1.83 19.37
C GLU A 226 24.19 -1.70 17.87
N ASN A 227 24.81 -2.53 17.03
CA ASN A 227 24.57 -2.54 15.59
C ASN A 227 23.13 -2.95 15.24
N ALA A 228 22.58 -3.97 15.90
CA ALA A 228 21.19 -4.39 15.70
C ALA A 228 20.21 -3.26 16.07
N ARG A 229 20.45 -2.56 17.19
CA ARG A 229 19.67 -1.39 17.62
C ARG A 229 19.76 -0.26 16.60
N ASN A 230 20.95 0.07 16.12
CA ASN A 230 21.14 1.12 15.11
C ASN A 230 20.37 0.80 13.82
N LYS A 231 20.38 -0.45 13.35
CA LYS A 231 19.61 -0.88 12.17
C LYS A 231 18.10 -0.89 12.42
N TYR A 232 17.67 -1.22 13.63
CA TYR A 232 16.27 -1.08 14.04
C TYR A 232 15.82 0.37 13.98
N LEU A 233 16.58 1.31 14.56
CA LEU A 233 16.30 2.75 14.51
C LEU A 233 16.25 3.30 13.08
N LEU A 234 17.16 2.86 12.21
CA LEU A 234 17.12 3.23 10.79
C LEU A 234 15.87 2.68 10.09
N SER A 235 15.40 1.49 10.49
CA SER A 235 14.15 0.92 9.98
C SER A 235 12.93 1.71 10.47
N CYS A 236 12.93 2.19 11.72
CA CYS A 236 11.90 3.12 12.22
C CYS A 236 11.84 4.37 11.34
N ARG A 237 12.98 5.06 11.17
CA ARG A 237 13.06 6.30 10.38
C ARG A 237 12.61 6.11 8.93
N LEU A 238 12.96 4.97 8.33
CA LEU A 238 12.50 4.60 6.99
C LEU A 238 10.96 4.50 6.94
N ILE A 239 10.37 3.83 7.92
CA ILE A 239 8.92 3.59 7.98
C ILE A 239 8.15 4.86 8.34
N ASP A 240 8.67 5.67 9.26
CA ASP A 240 8.14 7.01 9.57
C ASP A 240 8.13 7.88 8.32
N LYS A 241 9.20 7.82 7.51
CA LYS A 241 9.24 8.58 6.28
C LYS A 241 8.24 8.07 5.23
N MET A 242 8.02 6.76 5.16
CA MET A 242 6.97 6.19 4.31
C MET A 242 5.57 6.54 4.83
N ASN A 243 5.38 6.73 6.14
CA ASN A 243 4.10 7.14 6.73
C ASN A 243 3.60 8.49 6.19
N ASP A 244 4.49 9.39 5.73
CA ASP A 244 4.11 10.66 5.09
C ASP A 244 3.14 10.49 3.90
N ILE A 245 3.20 9.33 3.23
CA ILE A 245 2.29 8.97 2.13
C ILE A 245 1.36 7.81 2.49
N MET A 246 1.87 6.79 3.18
CA MET A 246 1.10 5.58 3.47
C MET A 246 -0.07 5.88 4.41
N SER A 247 0.13 6.75 5.39
CA SER A 247 -0.88 7.06 6.40
C SER A 247 -2.14 7.71 5.83
N PRO A 248 -2.06 8.81 5.05
CA PRO A 248 -3.24 9.37 4.39
C PRO A 248 -3.83 8.43 3.32
N CYS A 249 -3.01 7.67 2.60
CA CYS A 249 -3.53 6.68 1.65
C CYS A 249 -4.35 5.58 2.34
N LEU A 250 -3.90 5.06 3.48
CA LEU A 250 -4.63 4.06 4.27
C LEU A 250 -6.00 4.57 4.70
N PHE A 251 -6.08 5.83 5.11
CA PHE A 251 -7.35 6.48 5.46
C PHE A 251 -8.34 6.44 4.29
N PHE A 252 -7.93 6.96 3.12
CA PHE A 252 -8.78 6.96 1.93
C PHE A 252 -9.17 5.54 1.49
N ILE A 253 -8.20 4.60 1.48
CA ILE A 253 -8.43 3.19 1.11
C ILE A 253 -9.49 2.56 2.00
N PHE A 254 -9.44 2.81 3.32
CA PHE A 254 -10.40 2.27 4.26
C PHE A 254 -11.78 2.93 4.16
N THR A 255 -11.85 4.26 3.99
CA THR A 255 -13.12 4.96 3.76
C THR A 255 -13.83 4.39 2.53
N ASN A 256 -13.09 4.19 1.44
CA ASN A 256 -13.62 3.57 0.23
C ASN A 256 -14.01 2.10 0.44
N PHE A 257 -13.26 1.36 1.26
CA PHE A 257 -13.63 -0.01 1.65
C PHE A 257 -14.95 -0.06 2.40
N ALA A 258 -15.14 0.77 3.43
CA ALA A 258 -16.36 0.80 4.24
C ALA A 258 -17.61 1.10 3.40
N VAL A 259 -17.50 2.04 2.48
CA VAL A 259 -18.59 2.45 1.59
C VAL A 259 -18.93 1.34 0.58
N ASN A 260 -17.90 0.79 -0.08
CA ASN A 260 -18.09 -0.31 -1.03
C ASN A 260 -18.62 -1.58 -0.37
N ALA A 261 -18.18 -1.88 0.86
CA ALA A 261 -18.70 -3.00 1.65
C ALA A 261 -20.18 -2.75 2.00
N GLY A 262 -20.54 -1.56 2.49
CA GLY A 262 -21.92 -1.18 2.76
C GLY A 262 -22.83 -1.36 1.54
N HIS A 263 -22.39 -0.86 0.39
CA HIS A 263 -23.12 -1.01 -0.87
C HIS A 263 -23.23 -2.47 -1.32
N LEU A 264 -22.17 -3.26 -1.20
CA LEU A 264 -22.20 -4.69 -1.54
C LEU A 264 -23.23 -5.44 -0.69
N PHE A 265 -23.21 -5.24 0.64
CA PHE A 265 -24.16 -5.88 1.54
C PHE A 265 -25.59 -5.42 1.28
N TYR A 266 -25.78 -4.12 1.04
CA TYR A 266 -27.10 -3.59 0.68
C TYR A 266 -27.64 -4.24 -0.60
N ASN A 267 -26.81 -4.33 -1.65
CA ASN A 267 -27.22 -4.94 -2.92
C ASN A 267 -27.47 -6.45 -2.82
N LEU A 268 -26.71 -7.14 -1.98
CA LEU A 268 -26.92 -8.57 -1.77
C LEU A 268 -28.22 -8.85 -1.01
N LEU A 269 -28.54 -8.04 0.01
CA LEU A 269 -29.65 -8.29 0.93
C LEU A 269 -30.98 -7.65 0.50
N TYR A 270 -30.96 -6.49 -0.17
CA TYR A 270 -32.16 -5.65 -0.30
C TYR A 270 -32.57 -5.29 -1.74
N THR A 271 -31.69 -5.37 -2.74
CA THR A 271 -32.06 -5.01 -4.12
C THR A 271 -32.45 -6.21 -4.99
N LYS A 272 -33.60 -6.08 -5.66
CA LYS A 272 -34.05 -6.90 -6.79
C LYS A 272 -33.60 -6.24 -8.11
N GLU A 273 -32.30 -6.14 -8.32
CA GLU A 273 -31.73 -5.70 -9.60
C GLU A 273 -31.70 -6.84 -10.62
N ASP A 274 -31.54 -6.48 -11.91
CA ASP A 274 -31.26 -7.42 -13.01
C ASP A 274 -29.99 -8.26 -12.71
N GLU A 275 -30.06 -9.57 -12.97
CA GLU A 275 -29.04 -10.53 -12.53
C GLU A 275 -27.64 -10.21 -13.10
N ALA A 276 -27.59 -9.71 -14.34
CA ALA A 276 -26.33 -9.35 -15.00
C ALA A 276 -25.66 -8.10 -14.39
N GLY A 277 -26.45 -7.06 -14.08
CA GLY A 277 -25.94 -5.84 -13.45
C GLY A 277 -25.47 -6.07 -12.02
N LYS A 278 -26.20 -6.93 -11.29
CA LYS A 278 -25.81 -7.37 -9.94
C LYS A 278 -24.49 -8.14 -9.96
N LEU A 279 -24.30 -9.07 -10.91
CA LEU A 279 -23.07 -9.87 -11.01
C LEU A 279 -21.83 -9.00 -11.25
N ILE A 280 -21.95 -7.99 -12.10
CA ILE A 280 -20.82 -7.12 -12.49
C ILE A 280 -20.45 -6.15 -11.38
N THR A 281 -21.45 -5.54 -10.76
CA THR A 281 -21.24 -4.67 -9.59
C THR A 281 -20.59 -5.45 -8.46
N ASN A 282 -21.08 -6.67 -8.18
CA ASN A 282 -20.49 -7.56 -7.17
C ASN A 282 -19.04 -7.92 -7.50
N PHE A 283 -18.72 -8.19 -8.77
CA PHE A 283 -17.35 -8.49 -9.19
C PHE A 283 -16.41 -7.29 -9.00
N GLN A 284 -16.81 -6.10 -9.45
CA GLN A 284 -16.01 -4.88 -9.32
C GLN A 284 -15.74 -4.53 -7.84
N LEU A 285 -16.76 -4.66 -7.00
CA LEU A 285 -16.64 -4.48 -5.55
C LEU A 285 -15.69 -5.54 -4.96
N SER A 286 -15.86 -6.82 -5.32
CA SER A 286 -15.00 -7.91 -4.85
C SER A 286 -13.52 -7.73 -5.24
N CYS A 287 -13.23 -7.30 -6.46
CA CYS A 287 -11.87 -6.96 -6.88
C CYS A 287 -11.26 -5.84 -6.03
N SER A 288 -12.05 -4.80 -5.78
CA SER A 288 -11.62 -3.65 -4.96
C SER A 288 -11.35 -4.08 -3.52
N LEU A 289 -12.26 -4.85 -2.91
CA LEU A 289 -12.11 -5.40 -1.55
C LEU A 289 -10.87 -6.31 -1.45
N THR A 290 -10.61 -7.15 -2.46
CA THR A 290 -9.44 -8.03 -2.49
C THR A 290 -8.12 -7.24 -2.43
N LEU A 291 -8.03 -6.13 -3.17
CA LEU A 291 -6.84 -5.26 -3.12
C LEU A 291 -6.68 -4.57 -1.77
N VAL A 292 -7.79 -4.09 -1.18
CA VAL A 292 -7.73 -3.49 0.16
C VAL A 292 -7.28 -4.51 1.20
N LEU A 293 -7.84 -5.73 1.19
CA LEU A 293 -7.42 -6.79 2.10
C LEU A 293 -5.93 -7.12 1.95
N LEU A 294 -5.41 -7.17 0.72
CA LEU A 294 -3.99 -7.35 0.46
C LEU A 294 -3.17 -6.22 1.11
N TYR A 295 -3.55 -4.96 0.91
CA TYR A 295 -2.86 -3.79 1.44
C TYR A 295 -2.83 -3.78 2.97
N THR A 296 -3.96 -4.07 3.58
CA THR A 296 -4.07 -4.08 5.04
C THR A 296 -3.29 -5.23 5.64
N HIS A 297 -3.39 -6.44 5.06
CA HIS A 297 -2.59 -7.60 5.49
C HIS A 297 -1.09 -7.34 5.40
N LEU A 298 -0.62 -6.77 4.29
CA LEU A 298 0.79 -6.43 4.16
C LEU A 298 1.20 -5.32 5.14
N SER A 299 0.34 -4.33 5.40
CA SER A 299 0.66 -3.26 6.35
C SER A 299 0.78 -3.79 7.79
N LEU A 300 -0.13 -4.69 8.20
CA LEU A 300 -0.12 -5.34 9.52
C LEU A 300 1.16 -6.13 9.80
N LYS A 301 1.66 -6.85 8.79
CA LYS A 301 2.87 -7.67 8.92
C LYS A 301 4.12 -6.87 9.32
N ILE A 302 4.16 -5.56 9.08
CA ILE A 302 5.27 -4.72 9.53
C ILE A 302 5.28 -4.66 11.06
N HIS A 303 4.13 -4.37 11.65
CA HIS A 303 3.95 -4.28 13.10
C HIS A 303 4.15 -5.64 13.78
N GLU A 304 3.55 -6.72 13.25
CA GLU A 304 3.73 -8.08 13.79
C GLU A 304 5.21 -8.48 13.86
N LYS A 305 5.97 -8.25 12.78
CA LYS A 305 7.41 -8.57 12.75
C LYS A 305 8.25 -7.65 13.65
N SER A 306 7.82 -6.42 13.84
CA SER A 306 8.46 -5.50 14.79
C SER A 306 8.30 -6.02 16.21
N LEU A 307 7.08 -6.41 16.60
CA LEU A 307 6.82 -7.02 17.91
C LEU A 307 7.62 -8.31 18.09
N GLU A 308 7.71 -9.15 17.05
CA GLU A 308 8.54 -10.36 17.11
C GLU A 308 10.03 -10.04 17.30
N SER A 309 10.52 -8.96 16.68
CA SER A 309 11.90 -8.49 16.85
C SER A 309 12.14 -8.04 18.29
N LEU A 310 11.24 -7.24 18.85
CA LEU A 310 11.31 -6.79 20.24
C LEU A 310 11.21 -7.96 21.24
N ALA A 311 10.31 -8.91 21.00
CA ALA A 311 10.22 -10.12 21.81
C ALA A 311 11.50 -10.97 21.75
N THR A 312 12.18 -10.99 20.60
CA THR A 312 13.47 -11.66 20.45
C THR A 312 14.57 -10.93 21.23
N VAL A 313 14.60 -9.60 21.19
CA VAL A 313 15.51 -8.77 22.01
C VAL A 313 15.25 -8.98 23.50
N TYR A 314 14.00 -9.05 23.94
CA TYR A 314 13.66 -9.38 25.31
C TYR A 314 14.17 -10.77 25.72
N LYS A 315 14.04 -11.79 24.86
CA LYS A 315 14.62 -13.11 25.13
C LYS A 315 16.15 -13.07 25.25
N LEU A 316 16.83 -12.14 24.58
CA LEU A 316 18.27 -11.94 24.69
C LEU A 316 18.69 -11.29 26.01
N SER A 317 17.84 -10.44 26.63
CA SER A 317 18.14 -9.86 27.95
C SER A 317 18.28 -10.96 29.01
N LEU A 318 17.48 -12.02 28.91
CA LEU A 318 17.51 -13.18 29.79
C LEU A 318 18.75 -14.08 29.60
N LYS A 319 19.61 -13.78 28.62
CA LYS A 319 20.83 -14.54 28.30
C LYS A 319 22.11 -13.84 28.73
N THR A 320 22.02 -12.72 29.44
CA THR A 320 23.19 -11.97 29.89
C THR A 320 22.98 -11.41 31.29
N ASN A 321 24.04 -11.48 32.10
CA ASN A 321 24.10 -10.85 33.42
C ASN A 321 24.87 -9.52 33.39
N SER A 322 25.36 -9.10 32.21
CA SER A 322 26.12 -7.86 32.06
C SER A 322 25.19 -6.65 32.07
N ILE A 323 25.36 -5.78 33.06
CA ILE A 323 24.60 -4.52 33.20
C ILE A 323 24.74 -3.65 31.95
N ARG A 324 25.93 -3.60 31.34
CA ARG A 324 26.16 -2.81 30.13
C ARG A 324 25.34 -3.32 28.93
N LEU A 325 25.23 -4.64 28.77
CA LEU A 325 24.37 -5.26 27.76
C LEU A 325 22.90 -5.06 28.06
N LEU A 326 22.49 -5.19 29.32
CA LEU A 326 21.12 -4.96 29.75
C LEU A 326 20.68 -3.51 29.50
N ASN A 327 21.57 -2.53 29.72
CA ASN A 327 21.30 -1.13 29.39
C ASN A 327 21.06 -0.92 27.89
N GLU A 328 21.90 -1.50 27.01
CA GLU A 328 21.69 -1.40 25.56
C GLU A 328 20.41 -2.11 25.11
N ILE A 329 20.10 -3.27 25.70
CA ILE A 329 18.84 -3.98 25.42
C ILE A 329 17.64 -3.17 25.92
N SER A 330 17.72 -2.55 27.09
CA SER A 330 16.68 -1.66 27.61
C SER A 330 16.45 -0.48 26.67
N LEU A 331 17.52 0.15 26.16
CA LEU A 331 17.42 1.23 25.17
C LEU A 331 16.82 0.76 23.83
N PHE A 332 17.04 -0.49 23.44
CA PHE A 332 16.39 -1.09 22.28
C PHE A 332 14.88 -1.27 22.55
N LEU A 333 14.52 -1.90 23.67
CA LEU A 333 13.13 -2.20 24.01
C LEU A 333 12.29 -0.96 24.31
N ASN A 334 12.90 0.13 24.77
CA ASN A 334 12.21 1.39 25.10
C ASN A 334 11.93 2.26 23.87
N HIS A 335 12.09 1.73 22.65
CA HIS A 335 11.77 2.46 21.43
C HIS A 335 10.32 2.24 21.00
N ASN A 336 9.74 3.24 20.34
CA ASN A 336 8.36 3.19 19.87
C ASN A 336 8.15 2.02 18.90
N GLU A 337 6.93 1.49 18.92
CA GLU A 337 6.50 0.45 17.99
C GLU A 337 6.67 0.92 16.53
N ILE A 338 6.98 -0.03 15.65
CA ILE A 338 7.11 0.24 14.21
C ILE A 338 5.82 -0.20 13.51
N GLY A 339 5.23 0.68 12.73
CA GLY A 339 4.07 0.36 11.90
C GLY A 339 3.58 1.54 11.07
N PHE A 340 2.66 1.27 10.15
CA PHE A 340 1.95 2.34 9.47
C PHE A 340 0.80 2.85 10.33
N THR A 341 0.52 4.15 10.24
CA THR A 341 -0.59 4.77 10.94
C THR A 341 -1.80 4.95 10.04
N PHE A 342 -2.99 5.03 10.63
CA PHE A 342 -4.24 5.28 9.96
C PHE A 342 -4.55 6.78 9.97
N GLY A 343 -4.20 7.52 8.90
CA GLY A 343 -4.42 8.97 8.82
C GLY A 343 -3.81 9.78 9.97
N GLY A 344 -2.76 9.25 10.61
CA GLY A 344 -2.11 9.83 11.80
C GLY A 344 -2.85 9.61 13.12
N MET A 345 -3.97 8.89 13.13
CA MET A 345 -4.81 8.72 14.33
C MET A 345 -4.31 7.60 15.24
N PHE A 346 -4.06 6.41 14.69
CA PHE A 346 -3.59 5.24 15.44
C PHE A 346 -2.73 4.34 14.56
N MET A 347 -1.91 3.48 15.18
CA MET A 347 -1.12 2.49 14.46
C MET A 347 -1.99 1.32 14.00
N LEU A 348 -1.75 0.86 12.77
CA LEU A 348 -2.49 -0.24 12.19
C LEU A 348 -1.99 -1.58 12.77
N THR A 349 -2.75 -2.09 13.73
CA THR A 349 -2.55 -3.37 14.43
C THR A 349 -3.73 -4.32 14.17
N THR A 350 -3.58 -5.61 14.52
CA THR A 350 -4.66 -6.61 14.40
C THR A 350 -5.89 -6.22 15.24
N SER A 351 -5.69 -5.63 16.42
CA SER A 351 -6.78 -5.11 17.24
C SER A 351 -7.48 -3.94 16.56
N SER A 352 -6.73 -2.97 16.02
CA SER A 352 -7.32 -1.83 15.30
C SER A 352 -8.12 -2.28 14.07
N LEU A 353 -7.65 -3.30 13.34
CA LEU A 353 -8.37 -3.91 12.22
C LEU A 353 -9.69 -4.54 12.69
N SER A 354 -9.64 -5.31 13.78
CA SER A 354 -10.83 -5.92 14.37
C SER A 354 -11.86 -4.86 14.72
N THR A 355 -11.46 -3.77 15.38
CA THR A 355 -12.35 -2.65 15.72
C THR A 355 -12.95 -2.01 14.48
N LEU A 356 -12.13 -1.74 13.45
CA LEU A 356 -12.59 -1.18 12.19
C LEU A 356 -13.59 -2.10 11.47
N PHE A 357 -13.36 -3.41 11.49
CA PHE A 357 -14.29 -4.39 10.91
C PHE A 357 -15.60 -4.48 11.71
N SER A 358 -15.53 -4.46 13.05
CA SER A 358 -16.72 -4.40 13.90
C SER A 358 -17.58 -3.17 13.60
N ILE A 359 -16.96 -1.98 13.45
CA ILE A 359 -17.67 -0.76 13.07
C ILE A 359 -18.38 -0.94 11.72
N ILE A 360 -17.71 -1.51 10.72
CA ILE A 360 -18.32 -1.76 9.41
C ILE A 360 -19.50 -2.72 9.52
N VAL A 361 -19.35 -3.82 10.24
CA VAL A 361 -20.44 -4.79 10.46
C VAL A 361 -21.63 -4.13 11.15
N THR A 362 -21.39 -3.30 12.16
CA THR A 362 -22.45 -2.53 12.83
C THR A 362 -23.15 -1.57 11.88
N ILE A 363 -22.41 -0.83 11.05
CA ILE A 363 -23.00 0.07 10.04
C ILE A 363 -23.86 -0.73 9.07
N VAL A 364 -23.37 -1.86 8.57
CA VAL A 364 -24.09 -2.73 7.62
C VAL A 364 -25.40 -3.24 8.23
N PHE A 365 -25.38 -3.71 9.48
CA PHE A 365 -26.60 -4.17 10.16
C PHE A 365 -27.55 -3.03 10.51
N ALA A 366 -27.06 -1.79 10.66
CA ALA A 366 -27.89 -0.62 10.93
C ALA A 366 -28.49 0.01 9.67
N LEU A 367 -27.91 -0.18 8.48
CA LEU A 367 -28.44 0.36 7.21
C LEU A 367 -29.95 0.17 6.99
N PRO A 368 -30.58 -0.98 7.30
CA PRO A 368 -32.02 -1.17 7.14
C PRO A 368 -32.86 -0.24 8.01
N THR A 369 -32.33 0.19 9.15
CA THR A 369 -33.02 1.11 10.08
C THR A 369 -32.96 2.57 9.62
N PHE A 370 -32.01 2.92 8.74
CA PHE A 370 -31.88 4.26 8.15
C PHE A 370 -32.49 4.39 6.76
N ALA A 371 -32.98 3.30 6.17
CA ALA A 371 -33.63 3.28 4.85
C ALA A 371 -35.14 3.57 4.90
N ARG A 372 -35.66 3.96 6.07
CA ARG A 372 -36.95 4.64 6.25
C ARG A 372 -36.71 6.13 6.37
#